data_AF-A0A3Z0MYQ1-F1
#
_entry.id   AF-A0A3Z0MYQ1-F1
#
_cell.length_a   1.000
_cell.length_b   1.000
_cell.length_c   1.000
_cell.angle_alpha   90.00
_cell.angle_beta   90.00
_cell.angle_gamma   90.00
#
_symmetry.space_group_name_H-M   'P 1'
#
loop_
_entity.id
_entity.type
_entity.pdbx_description
1 polymer ?
#
loop_
_entity_poly.entity_id
_entity_poly.type
_entity_poly.pdbx_seq_one_letter_code
_entity_poly.pdbx_strand_id
1 'polypeptide(L)'
;MMPEYGHALLCLALGVALLLSVYPLWGVARGDARMMASAGVFAWLLFICVAGAFFVLVHAFVVNDFTVAYVAGNSNTQLPVWYRVAATWGAHEGSLLLWVLLMSGWTLAVAVFSRQVPADIVARVLAVMGMVCAGFLAFILFTSGPFARTLPAFPVEGRDLNPLLQDPGLIFHPPLLYMGYVGFSVAFAFAIAALLSGRLDSAFTRFARPWTLAAWVFLTLGIVLGSAWAYYELGWGGWWFWDPVENASFMPWLAGTALLHSLAVTEQRAGFKAWTLLLSICAFSLCLLGTFLVRSGVLVSVHAFASDPARGMFILAFMVLVTGGSLLLFAVRGHRVRSRVNNALWSRESLLLGNNVLLMAAMLVVLLGTLLPLVHKQLGLGSISVGEPFFNTMFTWLMVPFALLLGVGPLVRWGRDRPRNIRKLLLTALVSTLVLSVLLPWLLEDKIIAMTAVGMAMACWIAVLAVAEAVQRVSRGTKTSLSYWGMVAAHLGLAVTITGIAFSQNYSVERD
;
A
#
# COMPACT_ATOMS: atom_id res chain seq x y z
N MET A 1 34.67 9.03 -10.56
CA MET A 1 34.31 8.21 -11.75
C MET A 1 33.18 7.23 -11.45
N MET A 2 33.16 6.54 -10.29
CA MET A 2 32.02 5.67 -9.94
C MET A 2 30.66 6.41 -9.94
N PRO A 3 30.51 7.59 -9.31
CA PRO A 3 29.23 8.32 -9.31
C PRO A 3 28.75 8.73 -10.72
N GLU A 4 29.69 9.04 -11.62
CA GLU A 4 29.37 9.36 -13.02
C GLU A 4 28.79 8.15 -13.77
N TYR A 5 29.27 6.93 -13.50
CA TYR A 5 28.65 5.70 -14.02
C TYR A 5 27.25 5.49 -13.44
N GLY A 6 27.06 5.74 -12.15
CA GLY A 6 25.74 5.69 -11.51
C GLY A 6 24.74 6.62 -12.19
N HIS A 7 25.14 7.87 -12.46
CA HIS A 7 24.31 8.83 -13.17
C HIS A 7 24.04 8.41 -14.62
N ALA A 8 25.05 7.92 -15.35
CA ALA A 8 24.88 7.43 -16.72
C ALA A 8 23.90 6.24 -16.80
N LEU A 9 23.94 5.33 -15.81
CA LEU A 9 22.99 4.23 -15.70
C LEU A 9 21.56 4.71 -15.46
N LEU A 10 21.35 5.78 -14.69
CA LEU A 10 20.02 6.40 -14.53
C LEU A 10 19.50 7.02 -15.82
N CYS A 11 20.36 7.71 -16.59
CA CYS A 11 20.00 8.23 -17.90
C CYS A 11 19.62 7.11 -18.88
N LEU A 12 20.39 6.02 -18.89
CA LEU A 12 20.08 4.83 -19.68
C LEU A 12 18.77 4.18 -19.24
N ALA A 13 18.55 4.06 -17.93
CA ALA A 13 17.31 3.54 -17.36
C ALA A 13 16.10 4.37 -17.80
N LEU A 14 16.21 5.71 -17.84
CA LEU A 14 15.14 6.58 -18.34
C LEU A 14 14.86 6.30 -19.82
N GLY A 15 15.89 6.20 -20.65
CA GLY A 15 15.75 5.85 -22.06
C GLY A 15 15.04 4.49 -22.26
N VAL A 16 15.45 3.48 -21.49
CA VAL A 16 14.82 2.15 -21.51
C VAL A 16 13.37 2.19 -21.01
N ALA A 17 13.07 2.95 -19.96
CA ALA A 17 11.71 3.11 -19.44
C ALA A 17 10.78 3.77 -20.48
N LEU A 18 11.27 4.77 -21.22
CA LEU A 18 10.53 5.39 -22.33
C LEU A 18 10.31 4.41 -23.49
N LEU A 19 11.32 3.61 -23.85
CA LEU A 19 11.17 2.54 -24.84
C LEU A 19 10.15 1.48 -24.39
N LEU A 20 10.22 1.04 -23.13
CA LEU A 20 9.26 0.12 -22.52
C LEU A 20 7.83 0.69 -22.56
N SER A 21 7.69 1.99 -22.36
CA SER A 21 6.40 2.69 -22.36
C SER A 21 5.72 2.72 -23.73
N VAL A 22 6.50 2.90 -24.81
CA VAL A 22 5.94 3.23 -26.13
C VAL A 22 6.00 2.03 -27.08
N TYR A 23 7.14 1.37 -27.19
CA TYR A 23 7.40 0.42 -28.28
C TYR A 23 6.53 -0.85 -28.19
N PRO A 24 6.32 -1.48 -27.02
CA PRO A 24 5.38 -2.59 -26.88
C PRO A 24 3.94 -2.19 -27.20
N LEU A 25 3.49 -1.00 -26.78
CA LEU A 25 2.13 -0.51 -27.10
C LEU A 25 1.95 -0.32 -28.60
N TRP A 26 2.98 0.16 -29.30
CA TRP A 26 2.95 0.26 -30.75
C TRP A 26 2.87 -1.12 -31.41
N GLY A 27 3.58 -2.12 -30.85
CA GLY A 27 3.46 -3.52 -31.24
C GLY A 27 2.04 -4.04 -31.11
N VAL A 28 1.36 -3.74 -30.01
CA VAL A 28 -0.06 -4.11 -29.81
C VAL A 28 -0.96 -3.44 -30.86
N ALA A 29 -0.73 -2.17 -31.20
CA ALA A 29 -1.52 -1.47 -32.20
C ALA A 29 -1.33 -2.06 -33.63
N ARG A 30 -0.13 -2.59 -33.92
CA ARG A 30 0.20 -3.24 -35.21
C ARG A 30 -0.11 -4.74 -35.26
N GLY A 31 -0.38 -5.36 -34.11
CA GLY A 31 -0.47 -6.83 -34.01
C GLY A 31 0.87 -7.54 -34.16
N ASP A 32 2.00 -6.85 -33.92
CA ASP A 32 3.34 -7.41 -34.09
C ASP A 32 3.82 -8.10 -32.80
N ALA A 33 3.95 -9.42 -32.85
CA ALA A 33 4.37 -10.25 -31.72
C ALA A 33 5.80 -9.98 -31.24
N ARG A 34 6.72 -9.60 -32.13
CA ARG A 34 8.12 -9.32 -31.78
C ARG A 34 8.23 -8.01 -31.02
N MET A 35 7.49 -6.99 -31.46
CA MET A 35 7.40 -5.70 -30.77
C MET A 35 6.76 -5.84 -29.38
N MET A 36 5.74 -6.70 -29.24
CA MET A 36 5.17 -7.01 -27.91
C MET A 36 6.17 -7.75 -27.01
N ALA A 37 6.93 -8.71 -27.56
CA ALA A 37 7.90 -9.49 -26.81
C ALA A 37 9.09 -8.67 -26.28
N SER A 38 9.44 -7.55 -26.93
CA SER A 38 10.52 -6.69 -26.47
C SER A 38 10.25 -6.04 -25.11
N ALA A 39 8.98 -6.00 -24.65
CA ALA A 39 8.62 -5.52 -23.32
C ALA A 39 9.39 -6.26 -22.21
N GLY A 40 9.57 -7.58 -22.36
CA GLY A 40 10.32 -8.37 -21.40
C GLY A 40 11.80 -8.01 -21.35
N VAL A 41 12.41 -7.77 -22.52
CA VAL A 41 13.82 -7.36 -22.63
C VAL A 41 14.03 -5.98 -21.99
N PHE A 42 13.15 -5.02 -22.29
CA PHE A 42 13.24 -3.69 -21.69
C PHE A 42 13.00 -3.71 -20.18
N ALA A 43 12.14 -4.60 -19.66
CA ALA A 43 11.97 -4.78 -18.21
C ALA A 43 13.26 -5.28 -17.53
N TRP A 44 13.97 -6.23 -18.14
CA TRP A 44 15.28 -6.68 -17.66
C TRP A 44 16.32 -5.56 -17.69
N LEU A 45 16.44 -4.87 -18.82
CA LEU A 45 17.40 -3.77 -18.98
C LEU A 45 17.14 -2.63 -17.99
N LEU A 46 15.87 -2.28 -17.77
CA LEU A 46 15.47 -1.27 -16.80
C LEU A 46 15.93 -1.65 -15.39
N PHE A 47 15.62 -2.88 -14.94
CA PHE A 47 16.02 -3.36 -13.63
C PHE A 47 17.54 -3.38 -13.46
N ILE A 48 18.28 -3.89 -14.45
CA ILE A 48 19.75 -3.97 -14.40
C ILE A 48 20.37 -2.57 -14.30
N CYS A 49 19.88 -1.60 -15.08
CA CYS A 49 20.41 -0.23 -15.04
C CYS A 49 20.14 0.44 -13.67
N VAL A 50 18.91 0.32 -13.16
CA VAL A 50 18.53 0.91 -11.85
C VAL A 50 19.27 0.22 -10.71
N ALA A 51 19.37 -1.12 -10.72
CA ALA A 51 20.12 -1.88 -9.73
C ALA A 51 21.61 -1.53 -9.75
N GLY A 52 22.21 -1.41 -10.95
CA GLY A 52 23.58 -0.96 -11.11
C GLY A 52 23.80 0.43 -10.51
N ALA A 53 22.92 1.40 -10.80
CA ALA A 53 22.98 2.73 -10.20
C ALA A 53 22.86 2.65 -8.66
N PHE A 54 21.90 1.89 -8.14
CA PHE A 54 21.73 1.73 -6.70
C PHE A 54 22.97 1.13 -6.03
N PHE A 55 23.58 0.09 -6.59
CA PHE A 55 24.82 -0.49 -6.05
C PHE A 55 26.01 0.46 -6.11
N VAL A 56 26.12 1.29 -7.15
CA VAL A 56 27.12 2.37 -7.19
C VAL A 56 26.91 3.36 -6.05
N LEU A 57 25.65 3.71 -5.73
CA LEU A 57 25.36 4.61 -4.61
C LEU A 57 25.68 3.96 -3.26
N VAL A 58 25.29 2.70 -3.04
CA VAL A 58 25.67 1.93 -1.84
C VAL A 58 27.19 1.90 -1.68
N HIS A 59 27.91 1.63 -2.76
CA HIS A 59 29.38 1.66 -2.74
C HIS A 59 29.91 3.03 -2.31
N ALA A 60 29.37 4.13 -2.84
CA ALA A 60 29.77 5.48 -2.47
C ALA A 60 29.59 5.75 -0.96
N PHE A 61 28.50 5.29 -0.35
CA PHE A 61 28.30 5.37 1.11
C PHE A 61 29.29 4.48 1.89
N VAL A 62 29.50 3.24 1.46
CA VAL A 62 30.38 2.28 2.15
C VAL A 62 31.84 2.73 2.14
N VAL A 63 32.30 3.39 1.08
CA VAL A 63 33.67 3.93 1.02
C VAL A 63 33.77 5.39 1.49
N ASN A 64 32.66 5.98 1.94
CA ASN A 64 32.58 7.38 2.36
C ASN A 64 33.11 8.36 1.29
N ASP A 65 32.62 8.22 0.05
CA ASP A 65 32.96 9.14 -1.03
C ASP A 65 32.27 10.51 -0.82
N PHE A 66 32.88 11.36 0.01
CA PHE A 66 32.37 12.70 0.35
C PHE A 66 32.40 13.70 -0.81
N THR A 67 32.91 13.31 -1.98
CA THR A 67 32.78 14.12 -3.19
C THR A 67 31.37 14.05 -3.79
N VAL A 68 30.52 13.13 -3.30
CA VAL A 68 29.07 13.08 -3.57
C VAL A 68 28.33 13.84 -2.47
N ALA A 69 27.55 14.86 -2.87
CA ALA A 69 26.81 15.72 -1.94
C ALA A 69 25.91 14.91 -0.98
N TYR A 70 25.25 13.88 -1.51
CA TYR A 70 24.35 13.04 -0.73
C TYR A 70 25.09 12.24 0.36
N VAL A 71 26.25 11.65 0.03
CA VAL A 71 27.09 10.90 0.98
C VAL A 71 27.65 11.84 2.04
N ALA A 72 28.22 12.98 1.63
CA ALA A 72 28.75 13.98 2.56
C ALA A 72 27.71 14.56 3.52
N GLY A 73 26.43 14.57 3.13
CA GLY A 73 25.34 15.07 3.97
C GLY A 73 24.78 14.07 4.97
N ASN A 74 25.06 12.77 4.85
CA ASN A 74 24.32 11.71 5.56
C ASN A 74 25.20 10.54 6.06
N SER A 75 26.53 10.68 6.05
CA SER A 75 27.45 9.62 6.45
C SER A 75 28.80 10.20 6.88
N ASN A 76 29.48 9.51 7.81
CA ASN A 76 30.83 9.82 8.25
C ASN A 76 31.67 8.53 8.43
N THR A 77 32.97 8.68 8.67
CA THR A 77 33.91 7.56 8.81
C THR A 77 33.69 6.70 10.06
N GLN A 78 33.09 7.26 11.12
CA GLN A 78 32.79 6.55 12.37
C GLN A 78 31.45 5.80 12.34
N LEU A 79 30.57 6.12 11.38
CA LEU A 79 29.27 5.49 11.26
C LEU A 79 29.44 4.00 10.91
N PRO A 80 28.84 3.07 11.69
CA PRO A 80 28.92 1.66 11.41
C PRO A 80 28.45 1.31 9.99
N VAL A 81 29.08 0.31 9.37
CA VAL A 81 28.89 0.02 7.94
C VAL A 81 27.43 -0.29 7.56
N TRP A 82 26.67 -0.94 8.45
CA TRP A 82 25.25 -1.22 8.20
C TRP A 82 24.40 0.06 8.15
N TYR A 83 24.71 1.07 8.96
CA TYR A 83 24.07 2.37 8.89
C TYR A 83 24.55 3.20 7.70
N ARG A 84 25.80 3.02 7.25
CA ARG A 84 26.26 3.60 5.98
C ARG A 84 25.49 3.01 4.79
N VAL A 85 25.25 1.70 4.78
CA VAL A 85 24.39 1.08 3.76
C VAL A 85 22.97 1.63 3.86
N ALA A 86 22.38 1.68 5.07
CA ALA A 86 21.02 2.17 5.27
C ALA A 86 20.85 3.67 4.96
N ALA A 87 21.88 4.48 5.15
CA ALA A 87 21.91 5.90 4.77
C ALA A 87 21.67 6.10 3.27
N THR A 88 21.92 5.08 2.44
CA THR A 88 21.57 5.05 1.01
C THR A 88 20.09 5.31 0.75
N TRP A 89 19.19 5.07 1.71
CA TRP A 89 17.77 5.43 1.61
C TRP A 89 17.27 6.29 2.79
N GLY A 90 18.19 6.84 3.58
CA GLY A 90 17.87 7.70 4.73
C GLY A 90 17.36 9.10 4.36
N ALA A 91 17.56 9.55 3.11
CA ALA A 91 17.07 10.84 2.62
C ALA A 91 16.30 10.71 1.30
N HIS A 92 15.86 11.85 0.75
CA HIS A 92 15.05 11.92 -0.47
C HIS A 92 15.65 11.19 -1.68
N GLU A 93 16.88 11.56 -2.07
CA GLU A 93 17.51 11.12 -3.31
C GLU A 93 17.64 9.60 -3.37
N GLY A 94 18.12 9.05 -2.25
CA GLY A 94 18.35 7.63 -2.08
C GLY A 94 17.09 6.79 -1.92
N SER A 95 16.13 7.28 -1.13
CA SER A 95 14.84 6.59 -0.93
C SER A 95 14.03 6.51 -2.22
N LEU A 96 14.09 7.53 -3.09
CA LEU A 96 13.47 7.50 -4.41
C LEU A 96 14.18 6.53 -5.36
N LEU A 97 15.50 6.43 -5.28
CA LEU A 97 16.23 5.42 -6.05
C LEU A 97 15.87 4.01 -5.59
N LEU A 98 15.76 3.76 -4.28
CA LEU A 98 15.25 2.50 -3.72
C LEU A 98 13.82 2.24 -4.21
N TRP A 99 12.94 3.25 -4.19
CA TRP A 99 11.58 3.15 -4.70
C TRP A 99 11.54 2.67 -6.16
N VAL A 100 12.35 3.28 -7.04
CA VAL A 100 12.43 2.90 -8.46
C VAL A 100 13.09 1.52 -8.64
N LEU A 101 14.06 1.16 -7.79
CA LEU A 101 14.64 -0.19 -7.78
C LEU A 101 13.57 -1.24 -7.51
N LEU A 102 12.78 -1.05 -6.45
CA LEU A 102 11.70 -1.99 -6.10
C LEU A 102 10.61 -2.01 -7.18
N MET A 103 10.28 -0.85 -7.76
CA MET A 103 9.29 -0.75 -8.84
C MET A 103 9.74 -1.44 -10.14
N SER A 104 11.01 -1.27 -10.53
CA SER A 104 11.59 -1.99 -11.66
C SER A 104 11.71 -3.50 -11.37
N GLY A 105 11.93 -3.88 -10.10
CA GLY A 105 11.85 -5.27 -9.63
C GLY A 105 10.46 -5.88 -9.81
N TRP A 106 9.39 -5.17 -9.45
CA TRP A 106 8.02 -5.59 -9.74
C TRP A 106 7.76 -5.69 -11.25
N THR A 107 8.27 -4.74 -12.04
CA THR A 107 8.14 -4.76 -13.51
C THR A 107 8.79 -6.00 -14.11
N LEU A 108 10.00 -6.32 -13.66
CA LEU A 108 10.72 -7.53 -14.03
C LEU A 108 9.97 -8.80 -13.59
N ALA A 109 9.47 -8.84 -12.36
CA ALA A 109 8.69 -9.96 -11.85
C ALA A 109 7.45 -10.22 -12.73
N VAL A 110 6.71 -9.17 -13.11
CA VAL A 110 5.56 -9.30 -14.03
C VAL A 110 6.00 -9.87 -15.38
N ALA A 111 7.12 -9.39 -15.94
CA ALA A 111 7.65 -9.88 -17.22
C ALA A 111 8.03 -11.37 -17.18
N VAL A 112 8.55 -11.85 -16.04
CA VAL A 112 8.99 -13.25 -15.87
C VAL A 112 7.82 -14.18 -15.57
N PHE A 113 6.93 -13.79 -14.66
CA PHE A 113 5.89 -14.67 -14.12
C PHE A 113 4.55 -14.60 -14.86
N SER A 114 4.35 -13.66 -15.79
CA SER A 114 3.07 -13.50 -16.52
C SER A 114 3.02 -14.18 -17.89
N ARG A 115 3.89 -15.18 -18.16
CA ARG A 115 3.96 -15.87 -19.48
C ARG A 115 2.66 -16.58 -19.91
N GLN A 116 1.77 -16.89 -18.98
CA GLN A 116 0.47 -17.52 -19.25
C GLN A 116 -0.61 -16.51 -19.67
N VAL A 117 -0.33 -15.21 -19.59
CA VAL A 117 -1.24 -14.12 -19.95
C VAL A 117 -1.06 -13.81 -21.44
N PRO A 118 -2.13 -13.47 -22.19
CA PRO A 118 -2.01 -13.01 -23.57
C PRO A 118 -0.97 -11.89 -23.74
N ALA A 119 -0.14 -12.00 -24.78
CA ALA A 119 1.00 -11.11 -25.01
C ALA A 119 0.60 -9.63 -25.14
N ASP A 120 -0.58 -9.35 -25.71
CA ASP A 120 -1.10 -7.99 -25.84
C ASP A 120 -1.39 -7.34 -24.48
N ILE A 121 -1.87 -8.14 -23.52
CA ILE A 121 -2.13 -7.66 -22.16
C ILE A 121 -0.82 -7.45 -21.42
N VAL A 122 0.12 -8.41 -21.47
CA VAL A 122 1.43 -8.27 -20.82
C VAL A 122 2.18 -7.06 -21.34
N ALA A 123 2.19 -6.85 -22.67
CA ALA A 123 2.80 -5.69 -23.29
C ALA A 123 2.19 -4.37 -22.78
N ARG A 124 0.87 -4.29 -22.63
CA ARG A 124 0.18 -3.11 -22.07
C ARG A 124 0.54 -2.89 -20.60
N VAL A 125 0.55 -3.94 -19.78
CA VAL A 125 0.87 -3.86 -18.35
C VAL A 125 2.30 -3.35 -18.15
N LEU A 126 3.26 -4.00 -18.81
CA LEU A 126 4.67 -3.62 -18.70
C LEU A 126 4.92 -2.20 -19.25
N ALA A 127 4.23 -1.79 -20.31
CA ALA A 127 4.30 -0.42 -20.80
C ALA A 127 3.77 0.61 -19.80
N VAL A 128 2.65 0.32 -19.12
CA VAL A 128 2.13 1.20 -18.06
C VAL A 128 3.09 1.30 -16.88
N MET A 129 3.68 0.18 -16.46
CA MET A 129 4.73 0.19 -15.42
C MET A 129 5.96 0.97 -15.88
N GLY A 130 6.34 0.85 -17.16
CA GLY A 130 7.38 1.66 -17.79
C GLY A 130 7.09 3.16 -17.76
N MET A 131 5.84 3.58 -18.02
CA MET A 131 5.45 5.00 -17.99
C MET A 131 5.61 5.58 -16.59
N VAL A 132 5.21 4.83 -15.57
CA VAL A 132 5.34 5.26 -14.18
C VAL A 132 6.81 5.26 -13.74
N CYS A 133 7.60 4.25 -14.13
CA CYS A 133 9.06 4.25 -13.89
C CYS A 133 9.74 5.44 -14.56
N ALA A 134 9.38 5.78 -15.80
CA ALA A 134 9.93 6.92 -16.53
C ALA A 134 9.65 8.24 -15.79
N GLY A 135 8.45 8.41 -15.23
CA GLY A 135 8.11 9.58 -14.41
C GLY A 135 8.98 9.72 -13.16
N PHE A 136 9.18 8.64 -12.41
CA PHE A 136 10.08 8.67 -11.24
C PHE A 136 11.56 8.78 -11.62
N LEU A 137 12.01 8.20 -12.72
CA LEU A 137 13.38 8.38 -13.21
C LEU A 137 13.65 9.81 -13.66
N ALA A 138 12.68 10.43 -14.34
CA ALA A 138 12.74 11.86 -14.67
C ALA A 138 12.80 12.70 -13.37
N PHE A 139 11.99 12.38 -12.37
CA PHE A 139 12.04 13.06 -11.07
C PHE A 139 13.42 12.98 -10.41
N ILE A 140 14.02 11.79 -10.39
CA ILE A 140 15.37 11.59 -9.84
C ILE A 140 16.39 12.42 -10.62
N LEU A 141 16.37 12.35 -11.96
CA LEU A 141 17.39 13.01 -12.79
C LEU A 141 17.30 14.54 -12.76
N PHE A 142 16.09 15.10 -12.74
CA PHE A 142 15.91 16.56 -12.85
C PHE A 142 15.80 17.28 -11.50
N THR A 143 15.40 16.60 -10.44
CA THR A 143 15.02 17.24 -9.17
C THR A 143 15.66 16.61 -7.93
N SER A 144 16.08 15.34 -7.97
CA SER A 144 16.56 14.63 -6.78
C SER A 144 17.74 13.70 -7.10
N GLY A 145 18.76 14.23 -7.77
CA GLY A 145 19.88 13.44 -8.27
C GLY A 145 20.80 12.93 -7.15
N PRO A 146 20.92 11.60 -6.90
CA PRO A 146 21.73 11.04 -5.82
C PRO A 146 23.24 11.14 -6.05
N PHE A 147 23.67 11.42 -7.27
CA PHE A 147 25.08 11.48 -7.68
C PHE A 147 25.60 12.91 -7.85
N ALA A 148 24.89 13.92 -7.33
CA ALA A 148 25.32 15.31 -7.38
C ALA A 148 26.73 15.46 -6.79
N ARG A 149 27.65 16.05 -7.55
CA ARG A 149 29.07 16.21 -7.20
C ARG A 149 29.30 17.58 -6.57
N THR A 150 30.19 17.63 -5.59
CA THR A 150 30.62 18.89 -4.94
C THR A 150 32.03 19.32 -5.37
N LEU A 151 32.59 18.72 -6.42
CA LEU A 151 33.96 19.00 -6.85
C LEU A 151 34.14 20.45 -7.34
N PRO A 152 35.27 21.11 -7.01
CA PRO A 152 36.37 20.62 -6.17
C PRO A 152 36.15 20.81 -4.65
N ALA A 153 35.07 21.48 -4.24
CA ALA A 153 34.77 21.85 -2.86
C ALA A 153 34.00 20.74 -2.10
N PHE A 154 34.70 19.71 -1.61
CA PHE A 154 34.13 18.64 -0.79
C PHE A 154 34.75 18.62 0.62
N PRO A 155 34.00 18.20 1.66
CA PRO A 155 34.53 18.14 3.01
C PRO A 155 35.46 16.93 3.20
N VAL A 156 36.40 17.05 4.15
CA VAL A 156 37.29 15.94 4.54
C VAL A 156 36.51 14.85 5.30
N GLU A 157 35.48 15.25 6.03
CA GLU A 157 34.61 14.36 6.80
C GLU A 157 33.15 14.74 6.54
N GLY A 158 32.27 13.74 6.42
CA GLY A 158 30.85 13.98 6.18
C GLY A 158 30.07 14.29 7.46
N ARG A 159 28.81 14.67 7.29
CA ARG A 159 27.86 14.86 8.39
C ARG A 159 27.36 13.51 8.91
N ASP A 160 26.69 13.53 10.06
CA ASP A 160 26.09 12.30 10.57
C ASP A 160 24.76 11.96 9.89
N LEU A 161 24.39 10.68 9.94
CA LEU A 161 23.02 10.26 9.70
C LEU A 161 22.16 10.78 10.87
N ASN A 162 20.94 11.24 10.60
CA ASN A 162 20.02 11.67 11.64
C ASN A 162 19.97 10.63 12.78
N PRO A 163 20.24 10.99 14.04
CA PRO A 163 20.32 10.04 15.15
C PRO A 163 19.10 9.13 15.27
N LEU A 164 17.88 9.65 15.03
CA LEU A 164 16.65 8.85 15.06
C LEU A 164 16.62 7.74 13.99
N LEU A 165 17.41 7.89 12.93
CA LEU A 165 17.51 6.92 11.83
C LEU A 165 18.63 5.90 12.05
N GLN A 166 19.45 6.04 13.10
CA GLN A 166 20.48 5.07 13.47
C GLN A 166 19.88 3.87 14.23
N ASP A 167 18.80 3.32 13.68
CA ASP A 167 18.02 2.23 14.28
C ASP A 167 17.79 1.09 13.26
N PRO A 168 17.73 -0.20 13.67
CA PRO A 168 17.39 -1.30 12.78
C PRO A 168 16.06 -1.11 12.01
N GLY A 169 15.13 -0.33 12.55
CA GLY A 169 13.91 0.13 11.90
C GLY A 169 14.18 0.77 10.53
N LEU A 170 15.16 1.67 10.41
CA LEU A 170 15.54 2.25 9.12
C LEU A 170 15.95 1.18 8.10
N ILE A 171 16.58 0.10 8.55
CA ILE A 171 17.11 -0.94 7.66
C ILE A 171 15.96 -1.74 7.03
N PHE A 172 14.93 -2.07 7.80
CA PHE A 172 13.88 -3.00 7.37
C PHE A 172 12.57 -2.33 6.96
N HIS A 173 12.15 -1.27 7.66
CA HIS A 173 10.84 -0.66 7.46
C HIS A 173 10.68 -0.03 6.06
N PRO A 174 11.54 0.89 5.60
CA PRO A 174 11.37 1.54 4.30
C PRO A 174 11.35 0.57 3.11
N PRO A 175 12.25 -0.44 3.00
CA PRO A 175 12.17 -1.42 1.92
C PRO A 175 10.85 -2.19 1.89
N LEU A 176 10.32 -2.61 3.04
CA LEU A 176 9.06 -3.35 3.12
C LEU A 176 7.86 -2.45 2.80
N LEU A 177 7.84 -1.24 3.33
CA LEU A 177 6.80 -0.26 3.04
C LEU A 177 6.75 0.08 1.54
N TYR A 178 7.92 0.34 0.94
CA TYR A 178 8.02 0.66 -0.49
C TYR A 178 7.67 -0.53 -1.36
N MET A 179 8.09 -1.76 -1.00
CA MET A 179 7.66 -2.98 -1.70
C MET A 179 6.12 -3.08 -1.75
N GLY A 180 5.43 -2.68 -0.68
CA GLY A 180 3.98 -2.58 -0.66
C GLY A 180 3.42 -1.47 -1.56
N TYR A 181 3.90 -0.23 -1.40
CA TYR A 181 3.43 0.92 -2.18
C TYR A 181 3.60 0.71 -3.68
N VAL A 182 4.82 0.40 -4.13
CA VAL A 182 5.09 0.18 -5.56
C VAL A 182 4.50 -1.14 -6.06
N GLY A 183 4.23 -2.12 -5.19
CA GLY A 183 3.54 -3.35 -5.56
C GLY A 183 2.11 -3.10 -6.07
N PHE A 184 1.38 -2.11 -5.52
CA PHE A 184 0.06 -1.72 -6.04
C PHE A 184 0.11 -1.16 -7.46
N SER A 185 1.27 -0.72 -7.96
CA SER A 185 1.44 -0.30 -9.36
C SER A 185 1.15 -1.44 -10.34
N VAL A 186 1.33 -2.70 -9.94
CA VAL A 186 1.01 -3.87 -10.76
C VAL A 186 -0.50 -3.97 -10.96
N ALA A 187 -1.28 -3.91 -9.87
CA ALA A 187 -2.74 -3.93 -9.93
C ALA A 187 -3.29 -2.74 -10.74
N PHE A 188 -2.71 -1.56 -10.54
CA PHE A 188 -2.98 -0.37 -11.34
C PHE A 188 -2.69 -0.61 -12.84
N ALA A 189 -1.51 -1.12 -13.19
CA ALA A 189 -1.13 -1.35 -14.58
C ALA A 189 -2.03 -2.37 -15.28
N PHE A 190 -2.43 -3.43 -14.56
CA PHE A 190 -3.48 -4.34 -15.02
C PHE A 190 -4.80 -3.58 -15.27
N ALA A 191 -5.25 -2.75 -14.34
CA ALA A 191 -6.50 -2.01 -14.50
C ALA A 191 -6.48 -1.08 -15.73
N ILE A 192 -5.37 -0.36 -15.96
CA ILE A 192 -5.18 0.46 -17.16
C ILE A 192 -5.16 -0.40 -18.42
N ALA A 193 -4.43 -1.53 -18.42
CA ALA A 193 -4.40 -2.44 -19.56
C ALA A 193 -5.78 -3.01 -19.92
N ALA A 194 -6.62 -3.32 -18.92
CA ALA A 194 -8.00 -3.76 -19.13
C ALA A 194 -8.88 -2.64 -19.74
N LEU A 195 -8.74 -1.40 -19.26
CA LEU A 195 -9.47 -0.25 -19.82
C LEU A 195 -9.04 0.07 -21.26
N LEU A 196 -7.74 -0.04 -21.56
CA LEU A 196 -7.19 0.17 -22.91
C LEU A 196 -7.64 -0.92 -23.89
N SER A 197 -7.66 -2.18 -23.46
CA SER A 197 -8.10 -3.30 -24.29
C SER A 197 -9.63 -3.41 -24.39
N GLY A 198 -10.37 -2.85 -23.43
CA GLY A 198 -11.82 -2.99 -23.32
C GLY A 198 -12.27 -4.39 -22.89
N ARG A 199 -11.34 -5.25 -22.43
CA ARG A 199 -11.60 -6.64 -22.01
C ARG A 199 -11.23 -6.81 -20.53
N LEU A 200 -12.16 -7.35 -19.75
CA LEU A 200 -11.90 -7.77 -18.36
C LEU A 200 -12.57 -9.11 -18.12
N ASP A 201 -11.80 -10.16 -18.32
CA ASP A 201 -12.26 -11.54 -18.16
C ASP A 201 -11.86 -12.08 -16.78
N SER A 202 -12.47 -13.18 -16.34
CA SER A 202 -12.11 -13.81 -15.06
C SER A 202 -10.64 -14.25 -15.00
N ALA A 203 -10.04 -14.55 -16.15
CA ALA A 203 -8.60 -14.80 -16.27
C ALA A 203 -7.78 -13.60 -15.78
N PHE A 204 -8.17 -12.38 -16.14
CA PHE A 204 -7.50 -11.15 -15.73
C PHE A 204 -7.47 -10.99 -14.21
N THR A 205 -8.59 -11.23 -13.53
CA THR A 205 -8.66 -11.10 -12.06
C THR A 205 -7.87 -12.17 -11.33
N ARG A 206 -7.80 -13.39 -11.89
CA ARG A 206 -6.99 -14.48 -11.34
C ARG A 206 -5.50 -14.14 -11.36
N PHE A 207 -5.04 -13.39 -12.37
CA PHE A 207 -3.66 -12.93 -12.44
C PHE A 207 -3.39 -11.74 -11.52
N ALA A 208 -4.30 -10.76 -11.43
CA ALA A 208 -4.10 -9.58 -10.58
C ALA A 208 -4.07 -9.90 -9.07
N ARG A 209 -4.86 -10.88 -8.62
CA ARG A 209 -5.06 -11.17 -7.19
C ARG A 209 -3.76 -11.53 -6.43
N PRO A 210 -2.89 -12.44 -6.90
CA PRO A 210 -1.61 -12.71 -6.23
C PRO A 210 -0.71 -11.48 -6.10
N TRP A 211 -0.65 -10.62 -7.13
CA TRP A 211 0.14 -9.39 -7.08
C TRP A 211 -0.39 -8.41 -6.05
N THR A 212 -1.71 -8.18 -6.04
CA THR A 212 -2.37 -7.34 -5.02
C THR A 212 -2.14 -7.88 -3.62
N LEU A 213 -2.22 -9.21 -3.43
CA LEU A 213 -1.99 -9.83 -2.13
C LEU A 213 -0.55 -9.65 -1.66
N ALA A 214 0.43 -9.85 -2.55
CA ALA A 214 1.84 -9.66 -2.22
C ALA A 214 2.12 -8.20 -1.83
N ALA A 215 1.62 -7.23 -2.59
CA ALA A 215 1.72 -5.81 -2.26
C ALA A 215 1.08 -5.49 -0.89
N TRP A 216 -0.12 -6.02 -0.62
CA TRP A 216 -0.81 -5.84 0.65
C TRP A 216 -0.07 -6.45 1.84
N VAL A 217 0.55 -7.63 1.67
CA VAL A 217 1.38 -8.26 2.72
C VAL A 217 2.61 -7.41 3.03
N PHE A 218 3.35 -6.97 2.01
CA PHE A 218 4.51 -6.10 2.22
C PHE A 218 4.12 -4.78 2.88
N LEU A 219 3.01 -4.17 2.46
CA LEU A 219 2.50 -2.96 3.10
C LEU A 219 2.13 -3.22 4.57
N THR A 220 1.49 -4.35 4.88
CA THR A 220 1.16 -4.72 6.26
C THR A 220 2.42 -4.89 7.11
N LEU A 221 3.45 -5.56 6.60
CA LEU A 221 4.74 -5.72 7.29
C LEU A 221 5.44 -4.36 7.49
N GLY A 222 5.43 -3.51 6.46
CA GLY A 222 5.96 -2.15 6.52
C GLY A 222 5.26 -1.34 7.62
N ILE A 223 3.93 -1.33 7.64
CA ILE A 223 3.15 -0.63 8.67
C ILE A 223 3.46 -1.18 10.07
N VAL A 224 3.43 -2.51 10.26
CA VAL A 224 3.70 -3.11 11.58
C VAL A 224 5.09 -2.72 12.10
N LEU A 225 6.13 -2.84 11.27
CA LEU A 225 7.49 -2.46 11.67
C LEU A 225 7.63 -0.96 11.90
N GLY A 226 6.96 -0.14 11.09
CA GLY A 226 6.98 1.32 11.24
C GLY A 226 6.30 1.77 12.52
N SER A 227 5.11 1.23 12.81
CA SER A 227 4.39 1.50 14.06
C SER A 227 5.16 1.02 15.27
N ALA A 228 5.79 -0.16 15.21
CA ALA A 228 6.63 -0.65 16.31
C ALA A 228 7.82 0.29 16.55
N TRP A 229 8.53 0.68 15.49
CA TRP A 229 9.66 1.61 15.57
C TRP A 229 9.27 2.95 16.17
N ALA A 230 8.24 3.58 15.62
CA ALA A 230 7.79 4.87 16.09
C ALA A 230 7.23 4.82 17.52
N TYR A 231 6.60 3.70 17.93
CA TYR A 231 6.10 3.53 19.29
C TYR A 231 7.22 3.62 20.34
N TYR A 232 8.35 2.93 20.15
CA TYR A 232 9.44 2.98 21.13
C TYR A 232 10.38 4.17 20.95
N GLU A 233 10.56 4.68 19.73
CA GLU A 233 11.49 5.78 19.47
C GLU A 233 10.86 7.14 19.78
N LEU A 234 9.57 7.30 19.50
CA LEU A 234 8.83 8.56 19.68
C LEU A 234 7.89 8.54 20.90
N GLY A 235 7.76 7.40 21.57
CA GLY A 235 6.98 7.26 22.81
C GLY A 235 5.49 7.47 22.62
N TRP A 236 4.86 6.74 21.70
CA TRP A 236 3.42 6.90 21.45
C TRP A 236 2.58 6.47 22.66
N GLY A 237 1.69 7.35 23.13
CA GLY A 237 0.70 7.05 24.18
C GLY A 237 -0.52 6.24 23.71
N GLY A 238 -0.47 5.60 22.53
CA GLY A 238 -1.63 4.94 21.92
C GLY A 238 -1.28 3.94 20.82
N TRP A 239 -2.31 3.35 20.20
CA TRP A 239 -2.16 2.29 19.19
C TRP A 239 -1.80 2.82 17.79
N TRP A 240 -2.13 4.08 17.51
CA TRP A 240 -1.86 4.78 16.25
C TRP A 240 -1.84 6.28 16.53
N PHE A 241 -0.78 6.98 16.11
CA PHE A 241 -0.58 8.38 16.46
C PHE A 241 -1.35 9.34 15.55
N TRP A 242 -1.90 8.82 14.44
CA TRP A 242 -2.68 9.57 13.46
C TRP A 242 -1.91 10.71 12.78
N ASP A 243 -0.58 10.62 12.77
CA ASP A 243 0.28 11.55 12.04
C ASP A 243 0.07 11.42 10.52
N PRO A 244 0.20 12.52 9.74
CA PRO A 244 -0.03 12.46 8.31
C PRO A 244 0.82 11.43 7.52
N VAL A 245 2.04 11.12 7.98
CA VAL A 245 2.92 10.14 7.32
C VAL A 245 2.46 8.72 7.59
N GLU A 246 1.99 8.42 8.79
CA GLU A 246 1.34 7.15 9.11
C GLU A 246 0.04 7.00 8.31
N ASN A 247 -0.82 8.01 8.34
CA ASN A 247 -2.09 8.03 7.62
C ASN A 247 -1.90 7.82 6.12
N ALA A 248 -0.83 8.37 5.55
CA ALA A 248 -0.44 8.17 4.16
C ALA A 248 -0.25 6.69 3.80
N SER A 249 0.23 5.87 4.74
CA SER A 249 0.38 4.42 4.56
C SER A 249 -0.89 3.62 4.81
N PHE A 250 -1.73 4.11 5.70
CA PHE A 250 -2.96 3.42 6.07
C PHE A 250 -4.04 3.52 5.00
N MET A 251 -4.14 4.65 4.31
CA MET A 251 -5.10 4.86 3.21
C MET A 251 -5.01 3.81 2.08
N PRO A 252 -3.84 3.56 1.45
CA PRO A 252 -3.71 2.52 0.44
C PRO A 252 -3.90 1.11 1.01
N TRP A 253 -3.62 0.87 2.31
CA TRP A 253 -3.90 -0.40 2.95
C TRP A 253 -5.41 -0.70 3.04
N LEU A 254 -6.23 0.30 3.40
CA LEU A 254 -7.70 0.19 3.42
C LEU A 254 -8.26 -0.04 2.01
N ALA A 255 -7.81 0.74 1.03
CA ALA A 255 -8.22 0.59 -0.37
C ALA A 255 -7.78 -0.78 -0.96
N GLY A 256 -6.56 -1.22 -0.62
CA GLY A 256 -6.02 -2.53 -1.01
C GLY A 256 -6.79 -3.70 -0.38
N THR A 257 -7.23 -3.55 0.86
CA THR A 257 -8.10 -4.54 1.54
C THR A 257 -9.45 -4.64 0.82
N ALA A 258 -10.07 -3.49 0.47
CA ALA A 258 -11.30 -3.49 -0.33
C ALA A 258 -11.09 -4.10 -1.72
N LEU A 259 -9.93 -3.85 -2.34
CA LEU A 259 -9.55 -4.39 -3.64
C LEU A 259 -9.43 -5.92 -3.61
N LEU A 260 -8.79 -6.50 -2.59
CA LEU A 260 -8.68 -7.95 -2.42
C LEU A 260 -10.05 -8.64 -2.33
N HIS A 261 -10.98 -8.04 -1.59
CA HIS A 261 -12.36 -8.54 -1.49
C HIS A 261 -13.13 -8.37 -2.81
N SER A 262 -12.95 -7.25 -3.50
CA SER A 262 -13.57 -7.02 -4.81
C SER A 262 -13.05 -8.00 -5.86
N LEU A 263 -11.75 -8.27 -5.89
CA LEU A 263 -11.13 -9.26 -6.78
C LEU A 263 -11.70 -10.66 -6.54
N ALA A 264 -11.94 -11.04 -5.28
CA ALA A 264 -12.59 -12.32 -4.95
C ALA A 264 -14.01 -12.41 -5.52
N VAL A 265 -14.80 -11.33 -5.48
CA VAL A 265 -16.14 -11.31 -6.09
C VAL A 265 -16.05 -11.39 -7.62
N THR A 266 -15.15 -10.63 -8.23
CA THR A 266 -15.00 -10.63 -9.68
C THR A 266 -14.51 -11.97 -10.21
N GLU A 267 -13.60 -12.64 -9.52
CA GLU A 267 -13.14 -13.98 -9.88
C GLU A 267 -14.26 -15.02 -9.79
N GLN A 268 -15.06 -14.99 -8.72
CA GLN A 268 -16.07 -16.02 -8.45
C GLN A 268 -17.40 -15.82 -9.20
N ARG A 269 -17.79 -14.56 -9.47
CA ARG A 269 -19.13 -14.21 -9.98
C ARG A 269 -19.12 -13.30 -11.20
N ALA A 270 -17.94 -12.92 -11.70
CA ALA A 270 -17.77 -11.93 -12.78
C ALA A 270 -18.48 -10.59 -12.50
N GLY A 271 -18.79 -10.29 -11.23
CA GLY A 271 -19.38 -9.04 -10.75
C GLY A 271 -18.32 -8.02 -10.34
N PHE A 272 -18.73 -6.79 -10.06
CA PHE A 272 -17.86 -5.71 -9.53
C PHE A 272 -16.64 -5.37 -10.40
N LYS A 273 -16.67 -5.67 -11.70
CA LYS A 273 -15.56 -5.38 -12.62
C LYS A 273 -15.13 -3.90 -12.57
N ALA A 274 -16.08 -2.98 -12.74
CA ALA A 274 -15.82 -1.54 -12.69
C ALA A 274 -15.32 -1.07 -11.31
N TRP A 275 -15.88 -1.63 -10.24
CA TRP A 275 -15.47 -1.30 -8.87
C TRP A 275 -14.03 -1.77 -8.58
N THR A 276 -13.66 -2.95 -9.08
CA THR A 276 -12.31 -3.52 -8.95
C THR A 276 -11.28 -2.67 -9.68
N LEU A 277 -11.62 -2.20 -10.88
CA LEU A 277 -10.77 -1.28 -11.64
C LEU A 277 -10.59 0.05 -10.90
N LEU A 278 -11.68 0.64 -10.40
CA LEU A 278 -11.61 1.87 -9.63
C LEU A 278 -10.76 1.70 -8.37
N LEU A 279 -10.95 0.63 -7.60
CA LEU A 279 -10.14 0.35 -6.41
C LEU A 279 -8.65 0.13 -6.74
N SER A 280 -8.34 -0.48 -7.88
CA SER A 280 -6.95 -0.64 -8.35
C SER A 280 -6.30 0.70 -8.68
N ILE A 281 -7.08 1.61 -9.29
CA ILE A 281 -6.64 2.99 -9.54
C ILE A 281 -6.45 3.73 -8.22
N CYS A 282 -7.45 3.71 -7.33
CA CYS A 282 -7.40 4.37 -6.04
C CYS A 282 -6.24 3.90 -5.16
N ALA A 283 -5.98 2.60 -5.05
CA ALA A 283 -4.92 2.08 -4.18
C ALA A 283 -3.54 2.63 -4.58
N PHE A 284 -3.20 2.62 -5.87
CA PHE A 284 -1.92 3.16 -6.33
C PHE A 284 -1.88 4.69 -6.29
N SER A 285 -2.99 5.36 -6.63
CA SER A 285 -3.10 6.82 -6.48
C SER A 285 -2.90 7.29 -5.05
N LEU A 286 -3.39 6.54 -4.06
CA LEU A 286 -3.14 6.83 -2.64
C LEU A 286 -1.68 6.62 -2.24
N CYS A 287 -0.96 5.68 -2.86
CA CYS A 287 0.49 5.53 -2.67
C CYS A 287 1.25 6.75 -3.24
N LEU A 288 0.85 7.27 -4.40
CA LEU A 288 1.40 8.51 -4.97
C LEU A 288 1.08 9.73 -4.11
N LEU A 289 -0.15 9.82 -3.60
CA LEU A 289 -0.55 10.85 -2.64
C LEU A 289 0.32 10.78 -1.39
N GLY A 290 0.51 9.59 -0.82
CA GLY A 290 1.39 9.43 0.34
C GLY A 290 2.82 9.89 0.06
N THR A 291 3.34 9.59 -1.14
CA THR A 291 4.66 10.09 -1.57
C THR A 291 4.69 11.62 -1.62
N PHE A 292 3.65 12.27 -2.16
CA PHE A 292 3.52 13.72 -2.14
C PHE A 292 3.46 14.28 -0.72
N LEU A 293 2.63 13.72 0.16
CA LEU A 293 2.44 14.21 1.53
C LEU A 293 3.75 14.15 2.34
N VAL A 294 4.50 13.06 2.24
CA VAL A 294 5.74 12.85 2.99
C VAL A 294 6.88 13.71 2.45
N ARG A 295 6.90 14.00 1.15
CA ARG A 295 8.09 14.55 0.46
C ARG A 295 7.98 16.03 0.08
N SER A 296 6.76 16.58 0.04
CA SER A 296 6.54 17.96 -0.40
C SER A 296 6.84 19.02 0.66
N GLY A 297 6.95 18.65 1.94
CA GLY A 297 7.07 19.60 3.05
C GLY A 297 5.80 20.41 3.31
N VAL A 298 4.68 20.03 2.67
CA VAL A 298 3.41 20.74 2.74
C VAL A 298 2.68 20.48 4.06
N LEU A 299 2.97 19.35 4.71
CA LEU A 299 2.47 18.98 6.02
C LEU A 299 3.60 19.06 7.05
N VAL A 300 3.24 19.43 8.28
CA VAL A 300 4.11 19.28 9.45
C VAL A 300 3.92 17.85 9.95
N SER A 301 5.00 17.09 10.07
CA SER A 301 4.99 15.72 10.60
C SER A 301 6.32 15.44 11.28
N VAL A 302 6.27 14.67 12.37
CA VAL A 302 7.45 14.19 13.08
C VAL A 302 8.25 13.15 12.29
N HIS A 303 7.61 12.51 11.31
CA HIS A 303 8.22 11.51 10.42
C HIS A 303 8.74 12.11 9.11
N ALA A 304 8.57 13.41 8.89
CA ALA A 304 9.04 14.10 7.69
C ALA A 304 10.49 14.58 7.88
N PHE A 305 11.45 13.76 7.45
CA PHE A 305 12.88 14.07 7.61
C PHE A 305 13.49 14.90 6.47
N ALA A 306 12.74 15.14 5.40
CA ALA A 306 13.23 15.91 4.28
C ALA A 306 12.10 16.64 3.55
N SER A 307 12.30 17.91 3.21
CA SER A 307 11.31 18.77 2.55
C SER A 307 11.98 19.65 1.48
N ASP A 308 11.37 19.71 0.29
CA ASP A 308 11.82 20.58 -0.80
C ASP A 308 10.60 20.95 -1.66
N PRO A 309 10.19 22.24 -1.71
CA PRO A 309 9.03 22.69 -2.48
C PRO A 309 9.10 22.34 -3.98
N ALA A 310 10.29 22.41 -4.59
CA ALA A 310 10.44 22.10 -6.02
C ALA A 310 10.17 20.62 -6.28
N ARG A 311 10.63 19.74 -5.38
CA ARG A 311 10.36 18.30 -5.43
C ARG A 311 8.87 18.01 -5.22
N GLY A 312 8.25 18.70 -4.26
CA GLY A 312 6.81 18.61 -4.00
C GLY A 312 5.97 18.93 -5.24
N MET A 313 6.31 19.99 -5.97
CA MET A 313 5.61 20.39 -7.19
C MET A 313 5.73 19.37 -8.32
N PHE A 314 6.91 18.77 -8.52
CA PHE A 314 7.08 17.71 -9.51
C PHE A 314 6.19 16.50 -9.17
N ILE A 315 6.23 16.02 -7.91
CA ILE A 315 5.44 14.87 -7.48
C ILE A 315 3.94 15.17 -7.61
N LEU A 316 3.50 16.40 -7.28
CA LEU A 316 2.12 16.83 -7.46
C LEU A 316 1.70 16.76 -8.93
N ALA A 317 2.49 17.33 -9.84
CA ALA A 317 2.21 17.30 -11.27
C ALA A 317 2.17 15.86 -11.80
N PHE A 318 3.11 15.02 -11.38
CA PHE A 318 3.15 13.61 -11.73
C PHE A 318 1.93 12.85 -11.20
N MET A 319 1.54 13.08 -9.94
CA MET A 319 0.36 12.49 -9.33
C MET A 319 -0.92 12.90 -10.06
N VAL A 320 -1.08 14.18 -10.40
CA VAL A 320 -2.23 14.70 -11.17
C VAL A 320 -2.28 14.04 -12.54
N LEU A 321 -1.15 13.89 -13.22
CA LEU A 321 -1.09 13.23 -14.53
C LEU A 321 -1.47 11.75 -14.45
N VAL A 322 -0.90 10.99 -13.51
CA VAL A 322 -1.16 9.55 -13.38
C VAL A 322 -2.58 9.29 -12.86
N THR A 323 -2.99 9.97 -11.79
CA THR A 323 -4.31 9.78 -11.16
C THR A 323 -5.42 10.38 -12.01
N GLY A 324 -5.25 11.62 -12.47
CA GLY A 324 -6.22 12.28 -13.35
C GLY A 324 -6.36 11.54 -14.68
N GLY A 325 -5.25 11.15 -15.31
CA GLY A 325 -5.26 10.39 -16.56
C GLY A 325 -5.93 9.02 -16.44
N SER A 326 -5.67 8.28 -15.36
CA SER A 326 -6.30 6.98 -15.11
C SER A 326 -7.79 7.08 -14.78
N LEU A 327 -8.19 8.05 -13.95
CA LEU A 327 -9.60 8.31 -13.65
C LEU A 327 -10.37 8.80 -14.88
N LEU A 328 -9.76 9.65 -15.71
CA LEU A 328 -10.34 10.08 -16.99
C LEU A 328 -10.51 8.88 -17.93
N LEU A 329 -9.49 8.03 -18.07
CA LEU A 329 -9.59 6.81 -18.86
C LEU A 329 -10.71 5.90 -18.34
N PHE A 330 -10.83 5.75 -17.02
CA PHE A 330 -11.91 4.99 -16.40
C PHE A 330 -13.29 5.62 -16.68
N ALA A 331 -13.44 6.94 -16.58
CA ALA A 331 -14.68 7.63 -16.89
C ALA A 331 -15.11 7.42 -18.36
N VAL A 332 -14.16 7.48 -19.30
CA VAL A 332 -14.43 7.32 -20.73
C VAL A 332 -14.66 5.86 -21.14
N ARG A 333 -13.89 4.91 -20.60
CA ARG A 333 -13.90 3.50 -21.05
C ARG A 333 -14.58 2.52 -20.09
N GLY A 334 -14.87 2.92 -18.85
CA GLY A 334 -15.38 2.04 -17.80
C GLY A 334 -16.73 1.40 -18.13
N HIS A 335 -17.57 2.05 -18.94
CA HIS A 335 -18.85 1.49 -19.40
C HIS A 335 -18.69 0.20 -20.20
N ARG A 336 -17.58 0.04 -20.93
CA ARG A 336 -17.30 -1.17 -21.74
C ARG A 336 -17.04 -2.42 -20.90
N VAL A 337 -16.69 -2.21 -19.63
CA VAL A 337 -16.26 -3.26 -18.71
C VAL A 337 -17.33 -3.53 -17.64
N ARG A 338 -18.50 -2.88 -17.73
CA ARG A 338 -19.57 -2.99 -16.75
C ARG A 338 -20.29 -4.33 -16.89
N SER A 339 -20.33 -5.10 -15.79
CA SER A 339 -21.19 -6.29 -15.68
C SER A 339 -22.61 -5.87 -15.26
N ARG A 340 -23.65 -6.48 -15.85
CA ARG A 340 -25.00 -6.43 -15.24
C ARG A 340 -24.97 -7.28 -13.98
N VAL A 341 -25.29 -6.68 -12.84
CA VAL A 341 -25.28 -7.35 -11.53
C VAL A 341 -26.72 -7.40 -11.03
N ASN A 342 -27.22 -8.62 -10.76
CA ASN A 342 -28.54 -8.84 -10.18
C ASN A 342 -28.36 -9.63 -8.87
N ASN A 343 -27.71 -8.99 -7.89
CA ASN A 343 -27.40 -9.61 -6.61
C ASN A 343 -28.62 -9.59 -5.70
N ALA A 344 -28.93 -10.71 -5.04
CA ALA A 344 -29.90 -10.69 -3.96
C ALA A 344 -29.37 -9.85 -2.79
N LEU A 345 -30.24 -9.13 -2.08
CA LEU A 345 -29.88 -8.35 -0.90
C LEU A 345 -29.14 -9.21 0.14
N TRP A 346 -29.61 -10.45 0.36
CA TRP A 346 -28.95 -11.42 1.22
C TRP A 346 -28.11 -12.41 0.41
N SER A 347 -26.88 -11.98 0.11
CA SER A 347 -25.87 -12.76 -0.61
C SER A 347 -24.47 -12.37 -0.15
N ARG A 348 -23.49 -13.26 -0.33
CA ARG A 348 -22.09 -12.97 -0.01
C ARG A 348 -21.58 -11.74 -0.75
N GLU A 349 -21.98 -11.57 -2.01
CA GLU A 349 -21.64 -10.42 -2.85
C GLU A 349 -22.11 -9.10 -2.22
N SER A 350 -23.35 -9.05 -1.72
CA SER A 350 -23.92 -7.85 -1.09
C SER A 350 -23.24 -7.52 0.23
N LEU A 351 -22.89 -8.53 1.05
CA LEU A 351 -22.15 -8.30 2.30
C LEU A 351 -20.72 -7.84 2.05
N LEU A 352 -20.04 -8.42 1.05
CA LEU A 352 -18.71 -7.98 0.62
C LEU A 352 -18.74 -6.56 0.06
N LEU A 353 -19.80 -6.19 -0.67
CA LEU A 353 -19.99 -4.81 -1.12
C LEU A 353 -20.17 -3.85 0.06
N GLY A 354 -20.99 -4.22 1.05
CA GLY A 354 -21.18 -3.44 2.28
C GLY A 354 -19.85 -3.19 3.01
N ASN A 355 -19.04 -4.25 3.18
CA ASN A 355 -17.70 -4.11 3.77
C ASN A 355 -16.78 -3.23 2.92
N ASN A 356 -16.80 -3.35 1.60
CA ASN A 356 -16.01 -2.49 0.74
C ASN A 356 -16.42 -1.02 0.86
N VAL A 357 -17.72 -0.72 0.96
CA VAL A 357 -18.19 0.65 1.19
C VAL A 357 -17.70 1.19 2.53
N LEU A 358 -17.76 0.40 3.61
CA LEU A 358 -17.25 0.81 4.93
C LEU A 358 -15.73 1.02 4.94
N LEU A 359 -14.95 0.15 4.28
CA LEU A 359 -13.51 0.32 4.13
C LEU A 359 -13.16 1.60 3.36
N MET A 360 -13.90 1.90 2.28
CA MET A 360 -13.70 3.13 1.52
C MET A 360 -14.16 4.36 2.29
N ALA A 361 -15.22 4.27 3.10
CA ALA A 361 -15.63 5.34 4.00
C ALA A 361 -14.57 5.61 5.06
N ALA A 362 -13.98 4.57 5.66
CA ALA A 362 -12.87 4.71 6.61
C ALA A 362 -11.65 5.36 5.95
N MET A 363 -11.29 4.94 4.73
CA MET A 363 -10.22 5.57 3.96
C MET A 363 -10.51 7.05 3.71
N LEU A 364 -11.75 7.41 3.33
CA LEU A 364 -12.15 8.80 3.14
C LEU A 364 -12.09 9.64 4.42
N VAL A 365 -12.43 9.07 5.58
CA VAL A 365 -12.25 9.74 6.88
C VAL A 365 -10.77 10.05 7.11
N VAL A 366 -9.86 9.09 6.88
CA VAL A 366 -8.41 9.32 7.01
C VAL A 366 -7.94 10.38 6.04
N LEU A 367 -8.36 10.29 4.78
CA LEU A 367 -7.99 11.24 3.72
C LEU A 367 -8.44 12.65 4.07
N LEU A 368 -9.70 12.83 4.47
CA LEU A 368 -10.27 14.13 4.80
C LEU A 368 -9.63 14.69 6.07
N GLY A 369 -9.49 13.89 7.13
CA GLY A 369 -8.83 14.33 8.37
C GLY A 369 -7.37 14.76 8.14
N THR A 370 -6.67 14.08 7.22
CA THR A 370 -5.27 14.41 6.87
C THR A 370 -5.16 15.64 5.97
N LEU A 371 -6.05 15.80 4.98
CA LEU A 371 -5.96 16.88 3.99
C LEU A 371 -6.68 18.17 4.41
N LEU A 372 -7.67 18.11 5.29
CA LEU A 372 -8.46 19.28 5.68
C LEU A 372 -7.61 20.39 6.33
N PRO A 373 -6.69 20.09 7.29
CA PRO A 373 -5.76 21.10 7.82
C PRO A 373 -4.95 21.80 6.73
N LEU A 374 -4.51 21.03 5.74
CA LEU A 374 -3.74 21.55 4.63
C LEU A 374 -4.58 22.49 3.76
N VAL A 375 -5.77 22.07 3.35
CA VAL A 375 -6.65 22.88 2.50
C VAL A 375 -7.02 24.19 3.21
N HIS A 376 -7.35 24.13 4.50
CA HIS A 376 -7.71 25.30 5.30
C HIS A 376 -6.56 26.32 5.37
N LYS A 377 -5.33 25.85 5.55
CA LYS A 377 -4.12 26.68 5.54
C LYS A 377 -3.89 27.33 4.17
N GLN A 378 -4.04 26.58 3.08
CA GLN A 378 -3.81 27.09 1.71
C GLN A 378 -4.89 28.05 1.22
N LEU A 379 -6.12 27.93 1.72
CA LEU A 379 -7.21 28.88 1.44
C LEU A 379 -7.13 30.16 2.29
N GLY A 380 -6.13 30.29 3.17
CA GLY A 380 -6.00 31.45 4.05
C GLY A 380 -7.04 31.52 5.17
N LEU A 381 -7.74 30.41 5.44
CA LEU A 381 -8.78 30.33 6.48
C LEU A 381 -8.18 30.16 7.90
N GLY A 382 -6.87 29.94 8.01
CA GLY A 382 -6.13 29.72 9.26
C GLY A 382 -5.59 28.29 9.39
N SER A 383 -4.96 27.98 10.52
CA SER A 383 -4.51 26.61 10.83
C SER A 383 -5.49 25.91 11.75
N ILE A 384 -6.01 24.76 11.32
CA ILE A 384 -6.76 23.83 12.17
C ILE A 384 -5.92 22.58 12.42
N SER A 385 -6.19 21.88 13.51
CA SER A 385 -5.60 20.57 13.79
C SER A 385 -6.71 19.54 13.94
N VAL A 386 -6.56 18.41 13.27
CA VAL A 386 -7.46 17.25 13.41
C VAL A 386 -6.66 16.17 14.13
N GLY A 387 -6.94 16.00 15.42
CA GLY A 387 -6.23 15.06 16.27
C GLY A 387 -6.94 13.71 16.42
N GLU A 388 -6.30 12.83 17.20
CA GLU A 388 -6.77 11.48 17.54
C GLU A 388 -8.27 11.37 17.91
N PRO A 389 -8.88 12.26 18.72
CA PRO A 389 -10.29 12.12 19.12
C PRO A 389 -11.27 12.07 17.94
N PHE A 390 -11.00 12.84 16.87
CA PHE A 390 -11.81 12.82 15.66
C PHE A 390 -11.73 11.46 14.98
N PHE A 391 -10.52 10.97 14.74
CA PHE A 391 -10.29 9.71 14.05
C PHE A 391 -10.86 8.53 14.83
N ASN A 392 -10.57 8.43 16.13
CA ASN A 392 -11.07 7.34 16.97
C ASN A 392 -12.59 7.30 17.02
N THR A 393 -13.25 8.46 17.12
CA THR A 393 -14.71 8.54 17.10
C THR A 393 -15.24 8.02 15.77
N MET A 394 -14.79 8.57 14.64
CA MET A 394 -15.26 8.17 13.31
C MET A 394 -14.98 6.70 13.01
N PHE A 395 -13.78 6.20 13.37
CA PHE A 395 -13.42 4.80 13.21
C PHE A 395 -14.31 3.88 14.04
N THR A 396 -14.65 4.26 15.28
CA THR A 396 -15.58 3.46 16.10
C THR A 396 -16.93 3.28 15.37
N TRP A 397 -17.50 4.36 14.84
CA TRP A 397 -18.78 4.31 14.11
C TRP A 397 -18.73 3.46 12.84
N LEU A 398 -17.58 3.38 12.17
CA LEU A 398 -17.41 2.62 10.94
C LEU A 398 -16.98 1.16 11.18
N MET A 399 -16.13 0.91 12.18
CA MET A 399 -15.55 -0.41 12.44
C MET A 399 -16.55 -1.35 13.12
N VAL A 400 -17.49 -0.84 13.92
CA VAL A 400 -18.56 -1.67 14.53
C VAL A 400 -19.43 -2.35 13.47
N PRO A 401 -20.09 -1.64 12.52
CA PRO A 401 -20.85 -2.29 11.47
C PRO A 401 -19.97 -3.12 10.51
N PHE A 402 -18.72 -2.71 10.30
CA PHE A 402 -17.77 -3.47 9.49
C PHE A 402 -17.46 -4.84 10.12
N ALA A 403 -17.16 -4.89 11.42
CA ALA A 403 -16.90 -6.13 12.15
C ALA A 403 -18.10 -7.08 12.09
N LEU A 404 -19.32 -6.53 12.23
CA LEU A 404 -20.56 -7.32 12.12
C LEU A 404 -20.67 -8.00 10.75
N LEU A 405 -20.52 -7.23 9.67
CA LEU A 405 -20.58 -7.74 8.30
C LEU A 405 -19.43 -8.70 7.98
N LEU A 406 -18.22 -8.42 8.47
CA LEU A 406 -17.02 -9.25 8.30
C LEU A 406 -17.20 -10.64 8.92
N GLY A 407 -17.78 -10.74 10.13
CA GLY A 407 -18.07 -12.04 10.75
C GLY A 407 -19.13 -12.84 9.99
N VAL A 408 -20.18 -12.19 9.48
CA VAL A 408 -21.31 -12.87 8.81
C VAL A 408 -20.99 -13.23 7.35
N GLY A 409 -20.21 -12.41 6.64
CA GLY A 409 -19.94 -12.53 5.20
C GLY A 409 -19.50 -13.94 4.75
N PRO A 410 -18.47 -14.55 5.37
CA PRO A 410 -17.98 -15.88 5.01
C PRO A 410 -19.03 -17.01 5.17
N LEU A 411 -20.02 -16.84 6.05
CA LEU A 411 -21.05 -17.84 6.32
C LEU A 411 -22.21 -17.81 5.31
N VAL A 412 -22.43 -16.67 4.64
CA VAL A 412 -23.49 -16.50 3.65
C VAL A 412 -23.06 -17.06 2.30
N ARG A 413 -23.95 -17.72 1.56
CA ARG A 413 -23.67 -18.29 0.23
C ARG A 413 -23.61 -17.21 -0.88
N TRP A 414 -22.90 -17.54 -1.95
CA TRP A 414 -22.90 -16.74 -3.19
C TRP A 414 -24.27 -16.73 -3.86
N GLY A 415 -24.64 -15.62 -4.50
CA GLY A 415 -25.85 -15.44 -5.29
C GLY A 415 -27.10 -15.12 -4.46
N ARG A 416 -27.56 -16.07 -3.65
CA ARG A 416 -28.71 -15.90 -2.74
C ARG A 416 -28.66 -16.90 -1.60
N ASP A 417 -28.93 -16.43 -0.39
CA ASP A 417 -29.12 -17.29 0.78
C ASP A 417 -30.40 -16.88 1.54
N ARG A 418 -30.75 -17.62 2.59
CA ARG A 418 -31.86 -17.29 3.50
C ARG A 418 -31.32 -17.08 4.91
N PRO A 419 -31.60 -15.94 5.59
CA PRO A 419 -31.12 -15.69 6.95
C PRO A 419 -31.46 -16.80 7.96
N ARG A 420 -32.61 -17.48 7.76
CA ARG A 420 -33.06 -18.60 8.59
C ARG A 420 -32.05 -19.75 8.66
N ASN A 421 -31.22 -19.94 7.61
CA ASN A 421 -30.27 -21.05 7.53
C ASN A 421 -29.15 -20.96 8.58
N ILE A 422 -28.73 -19.73 8.93
CA ILE A 422 -27.65 -19.48 9.88
C ILE A 422 -28.15 -18.87 11.19
N ARG A 423 -29.47 -18.71 11.37
CA ARG A 423 -30.06 -18.04 12.55
C ARG A 423 -29.61 -18.64 13.88
N LYS A 424 -29.62 -19.98 14.02
CA LYS A 424 -29.19 -20.64 15.26
C LYS A 424 -27.71 -20.33 15.56
N LEU A 425 -26.85 -20.42 14.55
CA LEU A 425 -25.43 -20.09 14.67
C LEU A 425 -25.20 -18.63 15.05
N LEU A 426 -25.90 -17.69 14.41
CA LEU A 426 -25.79 -16.27 14.71
C LEU A 426 -26.26 -15.95 16.12
N LEU A 427 -27.34 -16.57 16.59
CA LEU A 427 -27.81 -16.41 17.97
C LEU A 427 -26.80 -16.95 18.98
N THR A 428 -26.24 -18.15 18.74
CA THR A 428 -25.19 -18.70 19.62
C THR A 428 -23.95 -17.83 19.63
N ALA A 429 -23.54 -17.33 18.45
CA ALA A 429 -22.38 -16.44 18.33
C ALA A 429 -22.62 -15.08 19.00
N LEU A 430 -23.84 -14.53 18.92
CA LEU A 430 -24.20 -13.29 19.59
C LEU A 430 -24.12 -13.44 21.11
N VAL A 431 -24.72 -14.50 21.67
CA VAL A 431 -24.68 -14.76 23.11
C VAL A 431 -23.24 -15.00 23.57
N SER A 432 -22.47 -15.84 22.86
CA SER A 432 -21.07 -16.08 23.24
C SER A 432 -20.23 -14.81 23.14
N THR A 433 -20.47 -13.97 22.13
CA THR A 433 -19.76 -12.69 21.96
C THR A 433 -20.06 -11.75 23.12
N LEU A 434 -21.34 -11.57 23.49
CA LEU A 434 -21.73 -10.68 24.59
C LEU A 434 -21.19 -11.15 25.94
N VAL A 435 -21.16 -12.47 26.17
CA VAL A 435 -20.57 -13.04 27.38
C VAL A 435 -19.07 -12.80 27.39
N LEU A 436 -18.36 -13.17 26.32
CA LEU A 436 -16.90 -13.04 26.24
C LEU A 436 -16.43 -11.58 26.26
N SER A 437 -17.21 -10.65 25.69
CA SER A 437 -16.85 -9.24 25.64
C SER A 437 -16.82 -8.56 27.01
N VAL A 438 -17.56 -9.10 27.99
CA VAL A 438 -17.58 -8.61 29.37
C VAL A 438 -16.70 -9.47 30.27
N LEU A 439 -16.76 -10.80 30.09
CA LEU A 439 -16.01 -11.75 30.90
C LEU A 439 -14.49 -11.57 30.76
N LEU A 440 -13.99 -11.32 29.54
CA LEU A 440 -12.55 -11.20 29.33
C LEU A 440 -11.96 -9.95 30.00
N PRO A 441 -12.50 -8.73 29.81
CA PRO A 441 -12.04 -7.58 30.59
C PRO A 441 -12.18 -7.77 32.10
N TRP A 442 -13.26 -8.41 32.56
CA TRP A 442 -13.48 -8.69 33.98
C TRP A 442 -12.43 -9.64 34.59
N LEU A 443 -11.91 -10.60 33.81
CA LEU A 443 -10.88 -11.53 34.26
C LEU A 443 -9.47 -10.94 34.22
N LEU A 444 -9.24 -9.96 33.35
CA LEU A 444 -7.90 -9.43 33.06
C LEU A 444 -7.60 -8.10 33.78
N GLU A 445 -8.63 -7.31 34.09
CA GLU A 445 -8.50 -5.94 34.59
C GLU A 445 -9.44 -5.68 35.77
N ASP A 446 -9.04 -4.80 36.69
CA ASP A 446 -9.81 -4.47 37.90
C ASP A 446 -11.12 -3.70 37.60
N LYS A 447 -11.20 -3.05 36.44
CA LYS A 447 -12.34 -2.22 36.02
C LYS A 447 -12.72 -2.52 34.59
N ILE A 448 -14.03 -2.58 34.31
CA ILE A 448 -14.53 -2.77 32.95
C ILE A 448 -14.80 -1.41 32.33
N ILE A 449 -14.07 -1.07 31.26
CA ILE A 449 -14.30 0.13 30.47
C ILE A 449 -15.22 -0.22 29.29
N ALA A 450 -16.27 0.59 29.08
CA ALA A 450 -17.29 0.33 28.06
C ALA A 450 -16.70 0.19 26.65
N MET A 451 -15.72 1.04 26.31
CA MET A 451 -15.05 0.99 25.01
C MET A 451 -14.23 -0.29 24.81
N THR A 452 -13.62 -0.83 25.87
CA THR A 452 -12.97 -2.15 25.81
C THR A 452 -14.00 -3.24 25.56
N ALA A 453 -15.15 -3.20 26.22
CA ALA A 453 -16.22 -4.18 25.98
C ALA A 453 -16.73 -4.12 24.52
N VAL A 454 -16.86 -2.93 23.93
CA VAL A 454 -17.22 -2.76 22.50
C VAL A 454 -16.13 -3.35 21.60
N GLY A 455 -14.85 -3.04 21.85
CA GLY A 455 -13.73 -3.62 21.13
C GLY A 455 -13.71 -5.15 21.20
N MET A 456 -13.89 -5.70 22.40
CA MET A 456 -13.96 -7.14 22.61
C MET A 456 -15.19 -7.78 21.98
N ALA A 457 -16.32 -7.10 21.93
CA ALA A 457 -17.49 -7.58 21.19
C ALA A 457 -17.18 -7.71 19.70
N MET A 458 -16.50 -6.74 19.09
CA MET A 458 -16.06 -6.84 17.69
C MET A 458 -15.07 -7.99 17.48
N ALA A 459 -14.03 -8.08 18.32
CA ALA A 459 -13.00 -9.11 18.20
C ALA A 459 -13.58 -10.53 18.38
N CYS A 460 -14.36 -10.75 19.43
CA CYS A 460 -15.01 -12.04 19.71
C CYS A 460 -16.02 -12.41 18.61
N TRP A 461 -16.78 -11.45 18.08
CA TRP A 461 -17.71 -11.71 16.97
C TRP A 461 -16.99 -12.26 15.74
N ILE A 462 -15.88 -11.61 15.36
CA ILE A 462 -15.05 -12.02 14.23
C ILE A 462 -14.44 -13.40 14.50
N ALA A 463 -13.83 -13.59 15.68
CA ALA A 463 -13.14 -14.82 16.02
C ALA A 463 -14.09 -16.02 16.09
N VAL A 464 -15.22 -15.90 16.80
CA VAL A 464 -16.21 -16.97 16.96
C VAL A 464 -16.79 -17.37 15.61
N LEU A 465 -17.16 -16.41 14.76
CA LEU A 465 -17.76 -16.72 13.46
C LEU A 465 -16.73 -17.28 12.46
N ALA A 466 -15.48 -16.80 12.49
CA ALA A 466 -14.40 -17.36 11.66
C ALA A 466 -14.10 -18.81 12.04
N VAL A 467 -13.99 -19.11 13.35
CA VAL A 467 -13.80 -20.48 13.85
C VAL A 467 -15.01 -21.35 13.52
N ALA A 468 -16.22 -20.84 13.72
CA ALA A 468 -17.44 -21.60 13.41
C ALA A 468 -17.56 -21.92 11.91
N GLU A 469 -17.21 -20.99 11.02
CA GLU A 469 -17.17 -21.25 9.58
C GLU A 469 -16.13 -22.32 9.24
N ALA A 470 -14.93 -22.26 9.82
CA ALA A 470 -13.89 -23.26 9.65
C ALA A 470 -14.32 -24.66 10.14
N VAL A 471 -14.89 -24.75 11.34
CA VAL A 471 -15.39 -26.02 11.89
C VAL A 471 -16.52 -26.59 11.03
N GLN A 472 -17.48 -25.77 10.59
CA GLN A 472 -18.55 -26.23 9.71
C GLN A 472 -18.03 -26.70 8.35
N ARG A 473 -17.00 -26.04 7.83
CA ARG A 473 -16.43 -26.34 6.52
C ARG A 473 -15.65 -27.66 6.54
N VAL A 474 -14.84 -27.86 7.59
CA VAL A 474 -14.08 -29.09 7.82
C VAL A 474 -15.01 -30.26 8.15
N SER A 475 -15.99 -30.08 9.05
CA SER A 475 -16.93 -31.16 9.40
C SER A 475 -17.79 -31.66 8.24
N ARG A 476 -18.06 -30.80 7.24
CA ARG A 476 -18.75 -31.18 5.99
C ARG A 476 -17.85 -31.90 4.97
N GLY A 477 -16.58 -32.15 5.29
CA GLY A 477 -15.61 -32.79 4.39
C GLY A 477 -15.28 -31.96 3.16
N THR A 478 -15.54 -30.65 3.16
CA THR A 478 -15.24 -29.82 2.00
C THR A 478 -13.74 -29.56 1.91
N LYS A 479 -13.16 -29.69 0.70
CA LYS A 479 -11.73 -29.45 0.48
C LYS A 479 -11.37 -28.01 0.87
N THR A 480 -10.43 -27.86 1.81
CA THR A 480 -9.85 -26.57 2.22
C THR A 480 -8.56 -26.33 1.46
N SER A 481 -8.32 -25.08 1.06
CA SER A 481 -7.08 -24.67 0.36
C SER A 481 -6.23 -23.78 1.25
N LEU A 482 -4.95 -23.61 0.93
CA LEU A 482 -4.07 -22.67 1.64
C LEU A 482 -4.61 -21.23 1.56
N SER A 483 -5.17 -20.82 0.42
CA SER A 483 -5.81 -19.50 0.30
C SER A 483 -7.02 -19.33 1.22
N TYR A 484 -7.71 -20.42 1.58
CA TYR A 484 -8.81 -20.37 2.53
C TYR A 484 -8.29 -20.18 3.96
N TRP A 485 -7.28 -20.95 4.38
CA TRP A 485 -6.67 -20.77 5.69
C TRP A 485 -5.97 -19.42 5.85
N GLY A 486 -5.36 -18.89 4.78
CA GLY A 486 -4.83 -17.52 4.77
C GLY A 486 -5.91 -16.46 4.97
N MET A 487 -7.12 -16.67 4.42
CA MET A 487 -8.27 -15.79 4.68
C MET A 487 -8.70 -15.86 6.16
N VAL A 488 -8.87 -17.08 6.71
CA VAL A 488 -9.23 -17.27 8.12
C VAL A 488 -8.18 -16.62 9.05
N ALA A 489 -6.90 -16.86 8.78
CA ALA A 489 -5.80 -16.28 9.55
C ALA A 489 -5.80 -14.75 9.49
N ALA A 490 -6.07 -14.14 8.33
CA ALA A 490 -6.17 -12.68 8.21
C ALA A 490 -7.35 -12.10 9.02
N HIS A 491 -8.50 -12.78 9.04
CA HIS A 491 -9.66 -12.32 9.80
C HIS A 491 -9.45 -12.49 11.31
N LEU A 492 -8.83 -13.60 11.74
CA LEU A 492 -8.43 -13.78 13.14
C LEU A 492 -7.34 -12.78 13.56
N GLY A 493 -6.41 -12.46 12.66
CA GLY A 493 -5.41 -11.41 12.87
C GLY A 493 -6.05 -10.05 13.16
N LEU A 494 -7.11 -9.69 12.42
CA LEU A 494 -7.87 -8.46 12.71
C LEU A 494 -8.55 -8.51 14.09
N ALA A 495 -9.09 -9.65 14.51
CA ALA A 495 -9.65 -9.79 15.85
C ALA A 495 -8.57 -9.56 16.93
N VAL A 496 -7.37 -10.11 16.74
CA VAL A 496 -6.22 -9.86 17.62
C VAL A 496 -5.84 -8.38 17.65
N THR A 497 -5.78 -7.72 16.48
CA THR A 497 -5.51 -6.28 16.40
C THR A 497 -6.55 -5.46 17.17
N ILE A 498 -7.85 -5.75 17.00
CA ILE A 498 -8.92 -5.04 17.71
C ILE A 498 -8.81 -5.23 19.23
N THR A 499 -8.49 -6.45 19.69
CA THR A 499 -8.21 -6.71 21.11
C THR A 499 -7.03 -5.87 21.60
N GLY A 500 -5.92 -5.84 20.85
CA GLY A 500 -4.75 -5.02 21.20
C GLY A 500 -5.10 -3.53 21.33
N ILE A 501 -5.84 -2.98 20.37
CA ILE A 501 -6.32 -1.58 20.39
C ILE A 501 -7.21 -1.33 21.62
N ALA A 502 -8.19 -2.21 21.85
CA ALA A 502 -9.18 -2.05 22.91
C ALA A 502 -8.55 -2.06 24.32
N PHE A 503 -7.51 -2.86 24.53
CA PHE A 503 -6.78 -2.89 25.79
C PHE A 503 -5.76 -1.76 25.89
N SER A 504 -4.92 -1.59 24.87
CA SER A 504 -3.86 -0.57 24.87
C SER A 504 -4.41 0.84 25.05
N GLN A 505 -5.58 1.16 24.50
CA GLN A 505 -6.12 2.52 24.56
C GLN A 505 -6.83 2.83 25.88
N ASN A 506 -7.32 1.82 26.60
CA ASN A 506 -8.18 2.02 27.75
C ASN A 506 -7.49 1.68 29.08
N TYR A 507 -6.42 0.87 29.06
CA TYR A 507 -5.72 0.39 30.26
C TYR A 507 -4.22 0.72 30.28
N SER A 508 -3.69 1.45 29.29
CA SER A 508 -2.31 1.94 29.34
C SER A 508 -2.11 2.86 30.55
N VAL A 509 -1.17 2.49 31.41
CA VAL A 509 -0.72 3.34 32.51
C VAL A 509 0.56 4.03 32.07
N GLU A 510 0.48 5.31 31.74
CA GLU A 510 1.67 6.15 31.57
C GLU A 510 2.35 6.26 32.94
N ARG A 511 3.61 5.81 33.03
CA ARG A 511 4.46 6.04 34.20
C ARG A 511 5.45 7.12 33.80
N ASP A 512 5.31 8.28 34.43
CA ASP A 512 6.26 9.40 34.34
C ASP A 512 7.68 9.01 34.78
#